data_AF-A0A1A8DIL3-F1
#
_entry.id   AF-A0A1A8DIL3-F1
#
_cell.length_a   1.000
_cell.length_b   1.000
_cell.length_c   1.000
_cell.angle_alpha   90.00
_cell.angle_beta   90.00
_cell.angle_gamma   90.00
#
_symmetry.space_group_name_H-M   'P 1'
#
loop_
_entity.id
_entity.type
_entity.pdbx_description
1 polymer ?
#
loop_
_entity_poly.entity_id
_entity_poly.type
_entity_poly.pdbx_seq_one_letter_code
_entity_poly.pdbx_strand_id
1 'polypeptide(L)'
;AKQQTLSSLLLSSKSRTPQQAAVITDSILNMLVTDIRPLSMVEDYGCIAMVHTLNPGYTLPSRTHFTKLMERKYVDTFQKIKTVIKLTSSKLALTADVWTSVATEAYLGITCHYITEDWEMQSICLTTKPLQDRHTASNIAEWLEEAVTRFEIPLNKIIALMHDNGANVVAAANTLEEKHGWSSCQLYGPYLTTCDQLCFEESSDR
;
A
#
# COMPACT_ATOMS: atom_id res chain seq x y z
N ALA A 1 -57.61 15.20 -2.81
CA ALA A 1 -56.23 14.78 -2.53
C ALA A 1 -56.03 14.73 -1.01
N LYS A 2 -55.55 13.62 -0.44
CA LYS A 2 -55.29 13.53 1.02
C LYS A 2 -54.06 14.38 1.35
N GLN A 3 -54.22 15.37 2.23
CA GLN A 3 -53.14 16.22 2.72
C GLN A 3 -52.21 15.40 3.62
N GLN A 4 -50.90 15.44 3.36
CA GLN A 4 -49.90 14.78 4.18
C GLN A 4 -49.76 15.50 5.54
N THR A 5 -49.63 14.73 6.62
CA THR A 5 -49.50 15.27 7.99
C THR A 5 -48.06 15.73 8.25
N LEU A 6 -47.87 16.72 9.14
CA LEU A 6 -46.55 17.21 9.56
C LEU A 6 -45.65 16.06 10.05
N SER A 7 -46.24 15.08 10.75
CA SER A 7 -45.56 13.87 11.20
C SER A 7 -45.01 13.03 10.04
N SER A 8 -45.74 12.92 8.93
CA SER A 8 -45.28 12.18 7.74
C SER A 8 -44.13 12.89 7.01
N LEU A 9 -44.05 14.22 7.10
CA LEU A 9 -42.93 15.03 6.58
C LEU A 9 -41.68 14.92 7.46
N LEU A 10 -41.85 14.77 8.77
CA LEU A 10 -40.75 14.62 9.73
C LEU A 10 -40.22 13.18 9.81
N LEU A 11 -41.08 12.18 9.57
CA LEU A 11 -40.74 10.75 9.53
C LEU A 11 -40.28 10.26 8.15
N SER A 12 -40.47 11.06 7.10
CA SER A 12 -39.81 10.83 5.83
C SER A 12 -38.32 11.03 6.05
N SER A 13 -37.60 9.94 6.30
CA SER A 13 -36.14 9.96 6.19
C SER A 13 -35.82 10.51 4.80
N LYS A 14 -35.25 11.72 4.74
CA LYS A 14 -34.87 12.31 3.46
C LYS A 14 -33.96 11.31 2.77
N SER A 15 -34.43 10.76 1.66
CA SER A 15 -33.60 9.97 0.75
C SER A 15 -32.35 10.78 0.44
N ARG A 16 -31.18 10.18 0.63
CA ARG A 16 -29.92 10.90 0.42
C ARG A 16 -29.74 11.21 -1.05
N THR A 17 -29.18 12.38 -1.30
CA THR A 17 -28.70 12.69 -2.64
C THR A 17 -27.60 11.69 -3.02
N PRO A 18 -27.44 11.35 -4.31
CA PRO A 18 -26.35 10.48 -4.76
C PRO A 18 -24.96 10.95 -4.28
N GLN A 19 -24.76 12.26 -4.19
CA GLN A 19 -23.51 12.88 -3.72
C GLN A 19 -23.25 12.56 -2.23
N GLN A 20 -24.26 12.71 -1.37
CA GLN A 20 -24.12 12.38 0.05
C GLN A 20 -23.86 10.89 0.27
N ALA A 21 -24.55 10.02 -0.48
CA ALA A 21 -24.31 8.58 -0.43
C ALA A 21 -22.90 8.21 -0.87
N ALA A 22 -22.35 8.89 -1.89
CA ALA A 22 -20.98 8.67 -2.34
C ALA A 22 -19.94 9.02 -1.26
N VAL A 23 -20.11 10.15 -0.54
CA VAL A 23 -19.21 10.54 0.56
C VAL A 23 -19.21 9.51 1.69
N ILE A 24 -20.38 9.00 2.06
CA ILE A 24 -20.50 7.95 3.08
C ILE A 24 -19.82 6.67 2.60
N THR A 25 -20.07 6.27 1.34
CA THR A 25 -19.47 5.06 0.76
C THR A 25 -17.94 5.14 0.71
N ASP A 26 -17.38 6.29 0.31
CA ASP A 26 -15.92 6.51 0.33
C ASP A 26 -15.36 6.47 1.75
N SER A 27 -16.06 7.06 2.72
CA SER A 27 -15.66 7.01 4.14
C SER A 27 -15.62 5.57 4.68
N ILE A 28 -16.60 4.74 4.31
CA ILE A 28 -16.62 3.32 4.67
C ILE A 28 -15.47 2.59 3.99
N LEU A 29 -15.22 2.83 2.70
CA LEU A 29 -14.07 2.25 2.01
C LEU A 29 -12.74 2.62 2.68
N ASN A 30 -12.58 3.89 3.08
CA ASN A 30 -11.39 4.38 3.76
C ASN A 30 -11.19 3.69 5.12
N MET A 31 -12.27 3.48 5.89
CA MET A 31 -12.23 2.71 7.13
C MET A 31 -11.80 1.26 6.88
N LEU A 32 -12.37 0.59 5.86
CA LEU A 32 -11.98 -0.78 5.51
C LEU A 32 -10.49 -0.88 5.16
N VAL A 33 -9.95 0.08 4.41
CA VAL A 33 -8.53 0.14 4.04
C VAL A 33 -7.65 0.41 5.24
N THR A 34 -7.99 1.43 6.02
CA THR A 34 -7.17 1.90 7.17
C THR A 34 -7.05 0.83 8.24
N ASP A 35 -8.16 0.14 8.51
CA ASP A 35 -8.25 -0.85 9.58
C ASP A 35 -7.99 -2.29 9.08
N ILE A 36 -7.60 -2.44 7.80
CA ILE A 36 -7.33 -3.73 7.14
C ILE A 36 -8.49 -4.71 7.36
N ARG A 37 -9.72 -4.24 7.13
CA ARG A 37 -10.94 -5.04 7.31
C ARG A 37 -11.32 -5.75 6.02
N PRO A 38 -11.87 -6.97 6.10
CA PRO A 38 -12.36 -7.67 4.93
C PRO A 38 -13.53 -6.91 4.31
N LEU A 39 -13.57 -6.85 2.97
CA LEU A 39 -14.66 -6.19 2.25
C LEU A 39 -16.03 -6.82 2.53
N SER A 40 -16.07 -8.09 2.95
CA SER A 40 -17.32 -8.77 3.34
C SER A 40 -17.97 -8.15 4.58
N MET A 41 -17.24 -7.35 5.37
CA MET A 41 -17.78 -6.68 6.55
C MET A 41 -19.00 -5.81 6.24
N VAL A 42 -19.11 -5.28 5.02
CA VAL A 42 -20.27 -4.46 4.59
C VAL A 42 -21.56 -5.28 4.43
N GLU A 43 -21.46 -6.61 4.42
CA GLU A 43 -22.60 -7.52 4.33
C GLU A 43 -22.93 -8.18 5.68
N ASP A 44 -22.10 -7.95 6.70
CA ASP A 44 -22.33 -8.46 8.05
C ASP A 44 -23.50 -7.73 8.73
N TYR A 45 -24.36 -8.49 9.41
CA TYR A 45 -25.56 -7.97 10.07
C TYR A 45 -25.26 -6.79 11.01
N GLY A 46 -24.21 -6.90 11.84
CA GLY A 46 -23.84 -5.84 12.78
C GLY A 46 -23.42 -4.54 12.10
N CYS A 47 -22.68 -4.64 10.99
CA CYS A 47 -22.26 -3.47 10.21
C CYS A 47 -23.47 -2.80 9.55
N ILE A 48 -24.34 -3.58 8.92
CA ILE A 48 -25.58 -3.10 8.30
C ILE A 48 -26.46 -2.39 9.34
N ALA A 49 -26.68 -3.03 10.50
CA ALA A 49 -27.49 -2.46 11.58
C ALA A 49 -26.90 -1.14 12.11
N MET A 50 -25.58 -1.09 12.32
CA MET A 50 -24.88 0.12 12.76
C MET A 50 -25.04 1.25 11.73
N VAL A 51 -24.77 0.99 10.45
CA VAL A 51 -24.88 1.99 9.37
C VAL A 51 -26.32 2.49 9.24
N HIS A 52 -27.31 1.59 9.33
CA HIS A 52 -28.72 1.96 9.30
C HIS A 52 -29.11 2.84 10.51
N THR A 53 -28.63 2.53 11.72
CA THR A 53 -28.89 3.35 12.92
C THR A 53 -28.28 4.74 12.80
N LEU A 54 -27.04 4.86 12.31
CA LEU A 54 -26.39 6.14 12.09
C LEU A 54 -27.04 6.92 10.94
N ASN A 55 -27.57 6.21 9.94
CA ASN A 55 -27.92 6.78 8.67
C ASN A 55 -29.07 6.00 7.98
N PRO A 56 -30.35 6.14 8.41
CA PRO A 56 -31.44 5.24 7.96
C PRO A 56 -31.79 5.23 6.46
N GLY A 57 -31.80 6.38 5.78
CA GLY A 57 -32.00 6.49 4.33
C GLY A 57 -30.78 6.20 3.42
N TYR A 58 -29.77 5.45 3.89
CA TYR A 58 -28.56 5.12 3.14
C TYR A 58 -28.50 3.61 3.06
N THR A 59 -28.47 3.13 1.84
CA THR A 59 -28.36 1.70 1.57
C THR A 59 -26.89 1.38 1.36
N LEU A 60 -26.35 0.56 2.25
CA LEU A 60 -24.97 0.10 2.17
C LEU A 60 -24.78 -0.74 0.89
N PRO A 61 -23.83 -0.39 0.00
CA PRO A 61 -23.56 -1.16 -1.19
C PRO A 61 -22.99 -2.56 -0.89
N SER A 62 -23.14 -3.48 -1.85
CA SER A 62 -22.62 -4.84 -1.72
C SER A 62 -21.10 -4.91 -1.70
N ARG A 63 -20.57 -6.04 -1.24
CA ARG A 63 -19.13 -6.34 -1.27
C ARG A 63 -18.54 -6.16 -2.67
N THR A 64 -19.24 -6.63 -3.71
CA THR A 64 -18.82 -6.48 -5.11
C THR A 64 -18.68 -5.02 -5.53
N HIS A 65 -19.54 -4.14 -5.03
CA HIS A 65 -19.42 -2.70 -5.28
C HIS A 65 -18.14 -2.14 -4.63
N PHE A 66 -17.89 -2.51 -3.36
CA PHE A 66 -16.66 -2.12 -2.66
C PHE A 66 -15.39 -2.70 -3.29
N THR A 67 -15.43 -3.92 -3.84
CA THR A 67 -14.30 -4.48 -4.61
C THR A 67 -13.93 -3.59 -5.79
N LYS A 68 -14.91 -3.17 -6.60
CA LYS A 68 -14.66 -2.26 -7.74
C LYS A 68 -14.19 -0.87 -7.30
N LEU A 69 -14.59 -0.41 -6.11
CA LEU A 69 -14.08 0.83 -5.55
C LEU A 69 -12.64 0.69 -5.07
N MET A 70 -12.32 -0.43 -4.40
CA MET A 70 -10.96 -0.76 -3.96
C MET A 70 -9.99 -0.85 -5.13
N GLU A 71 -10.38 -1.54 -6.22
CA GLU A 71 -9.58 -1.65 -7.44
C GLU A 71 -9.30 -0.27 -8.06
N ARG A 72 -10.30 0.60 -8.15
CA ARG A 72 -10.11 1.98 -8.64
C ARG A 72 -9.20 2.78 -7.73
N LYS A 73 -9.44 2.72 -6.41
CA LYS A 73 -8.60 3.41 -5.41
C LYS A 73 -7.16 2.93 -5.47
N TYR A 74 -6.93 1.64 -5.71
CA TYR A 74 -5.60 1.07 -5.92
C TYR A 74 -4.93 1.68 -7.15
N VAL A 75 -5.60 1.69 -8.32
CA VAL A 75 -5.04 2.28 -9.55
C VAL A 75 -4.70 3.76 -9.35
N ASP A 76 -5.61 4.53 -8.76
CA ASP A 76 -5.39 5.95 -8.48
C ASP A 76 -4.21 6.17 -7.53
N THR A 77 -4.13 5.37 -6.46
CA THR A 77 -3.05 5.46 -5.46
C THR A 77 -1.72 5.04 -6.08
N PHE A 78 -1.70 4.00 -6.91
CA PHE A 78 -0.52 3.55 -7.62
C PHE A 78 0.03 4.65 -8.54
N GLN A 79 -0.82 5.34 -9.31
CA GLN A 79 -0.39 6.47 -10.15
C GLN A 79 0.10 7.67 -9.34
N LYS A 80 -0.53 7.95 -8.19
CA LYS A 80 -0.06 8.99 -7.26
C LYS A 80 1.32 8.65 -6.73
N ILE A 81 1.55 7.42 -6.28
CA ILE A 81 2.85 6.96 -5.78
C ILE A 81 3.92 7.08 -6.86
N LYS A 82 3.64 6.62 -8.09
CA LYS A 82 4.58 6.80 -9.21
C LYS A 82 4.95 8.26 -9.44
N THR A 83 3.96 9.14 -9.39
CA THR A 83 4.17 10.58 -9.55
C THR A 83 5.03 11.15 -8.42
N VAL A 84 4.72 10.80 -7.17
CA VAL A 84 5.49 11.22 -5.99
C VAL A 84 6.94 10.77 -6.13
N ILE A 85 7.19 9.47 -6.36
CA ILE A 85 8.55 8.93 -6.50
C ILE A 85 9.29 9.60 -7.67
N LYS A 86 8.62 9.90 -8.78
CA LYS A 86 9.23 10.58 -9.92
C LYS A 86 9.64 12.02 -9.61
N LEU A 87 8.82 12.75 -8.85
CA LEU A 87 9.05 14.15 -8.49
C LEU A 87 10.08 14.31 -7.35
N THR A 88 10.24 13.30 -6.48
CA THR A 88 11.26 13.29 -5.43
C THR A 88 12.65 13.51 -6.03
N SER A 89 13.41 14.49 -5.51
CA SER A 89 14.80 14.76 -5.94
C SER A 89 15.83 13.86 -5.23
N SER A 90 15.44 13.30 -4.09
CA SER A 90 16.22 12.41 -3.24
C SER A 90 16.53 11.06 -3.90
N LYS A 91 17.62 10.44 -3.44
CA LYS A 91 17.92 9.04 -3.72
C LYS A 91 16.94 8.13 -2.97
N LEU A 92 16.85 6.88 -3.42
CA LEU A 92 15.95 5.87 -2.86
C LEU A 92 16.77 4.72 -2.27
N ALA A 93 16.35 4.21 -1.12
CA ALA A 93 16.79 2.91 -0.61
C ALA A 93 15.62 1.92 -0.69
N LEU A 94 15.92 0.67 -0.99
CA LEU A 94 14.93 -0.40 -0.97
C LEU A 94 15.14 -1.28 0.26
N THR A 95 14.06 -1.77 0.86
CA THR A 95 14.10 -2.93 1.75
C THR A 95 13.39 -4.09 1.07
N ALA A 96 13.98 -5.28 1.13
CA ALA A 96 13.40 -6.52 0.62
C ALA A 96 13.32 -7.54 1.75
N ASP A 97 12.15 -8.11 1.94
CA ASP A 97 11.90 -9.16 2.92
C ASP A 97 11.18 -10.34 2.26
N VAL A 98 11.66 -11.54 2.55
CA VAL A 98 11.05 -12.79 2.08
C VAL A 98 10.63 -13.60 3.29
N TRP A 99 9.33 -13.72 3.48
CA TRP A 99 8.77 -14.47 4.61
C TRP A 99 7.81 -15.56 4.14
N THR A 100 7.68 -16.59 4.98
CA THR A 100 6.65 -17.61 4.81
C THR A 100 5.49 -17.29 5.75
N SER A 101 4.29 -17.17 5.20
CA SER A 101 3.07 -16.92 5.96
C SER A 101 2.70 -18.11 6.84
N VAL A 102 1.78 -17.88 7.79
CA VAL A 102 1.18 -18.96 8.60
C VAL A 102 0.43 -20.00 7.74
N ALA A 103 0.02 -19.62 6.53
CA ALA A 103 -0.59 -20.51 5.56
C ALA A 103 0.44 -21.27 4.71
N THR A 104 1.73 -21.23 5.09
CA THR A 104 2.86 -21.86 4.38
C THR A 104 3.12 -21.34 2.97
N GLU A 105 2.57 -20.17 2.65
CA GLU A 105 2.80 -19.47 1.39
C GLU A 105 3.92 -18.46 1.56
N ALA A 106 4.85 -18.41 0.61
CA ALA A 106 5.93 -17.44 0.65
C ALA A 106 5.55 -16.13 -0.02
N TYR A 107 6.08 -15.03 0.50
CA TYR A 107 5.84 -13.68 0.01
C TYR A 107 7.15 -12.92 -0.10
N LEU A 108 7.20 -12.02 -1.09
CA LEU A 108 8.22 -10.98 -1.20
C LEU A 108 7.56 -9.62 -0.95
N GLY A 109 8.07 -8.92 0.06
CA GLY A 109 7.78 -7.52 0.32
C GLY A 109 8.93 -6.65 -0.15
N ILE A 110 8.62 -5.58 -0.87
CA ILE A 110 9.59 -4.54 -1.21
C ILE A 110 9.04 -3.20 -0.77
N THR A 111 9.81 -2.46 0.02
CA THR A 111 9.48 -1.10 0.44
C THR A 111 10.54 -0.14 -0.06
N CYS A 112 10.11 1.00 -0.59
CA CYS A 112 10.96 2.09 -1.02
C CYS A 112 10.99 3.17 0.06
N HIS A 113 12.18 3.63 0.39
CA HIS A 113 12.44 4.65 1.40
C HIS A 113 13.12 5.85 0.75
N TYR A 114 12.71 7.05 1.13
CA TYR A 114 13.33 8.31 0.72
C TYR A 114 13.11 9.39 1.76
N ILE A 115 13.95 10.42 1.74
CA ILE A 115 13.84 11.59 2.62
C ILE A 115 13.23 12.74 1.82
N THR A 116 12.26 13.46 2.40
CA THR A 116 11.66 14.66 1.80
C THR A 116 12.56 15.89 1.97
N GLU A 117 12.21 16.99 1.32
CA GLU A 117 12.90 18.29 1.50
C GLU A 117 12.83 18.80 2.96
N ASP A 118 11.79 18.39 3.70
CA ASP A 118 11.58 18.71 5.11
C ASP A 118 12.33 17.74 6.05
N TRP A 119 13.25 16.92 5.53
CA TRP A 119 14.01 15.91 6.28
C TRP A 119 13.16 14.84 6.94
N GLU A 120 11.99 14.53 6.37
CA GLU A 120 11.13 13.46 6.86
C GLU A 120 11.35 12.19 6.03
N MET A 121 11.57 11.06 6.70
CA MET A 121 11.57 9.78 6.01
C MET A 121 10.15 9.39 5.59
N GLN A 122 10.03 8.99 4.33
CA GLN A 122 8.84 8.38 3.77
C GLN A 122 9.15 6.93 3.38
N SER A 123 8.23 6.03 3.71
CA SER A 123 8.31 4.61 3.40
C SER A 123 7.08 4.18 2.61
N ILE A 124 7.27 3.61 1.43
CA ILE A 124 6.19 3.21 0.53
C ILE A 124 6.37 1.74 0.15
N CYS A 125 5.41 0.90 0.53
CA CYS A 125 5.35 -0.48 0.07
C CYS A 125 5.10 -0.51 -1.45
N LEU A 126 6.08 -0.98 -2.22
CA LEU A 126 5.98 -1.13 -3.67
C LEU A 126 5.25 -2.42 -4.03
N THR A 127 5.56 -3.51 -3.34
CA THR A 127 4.91 -4.79 -3.57
C THR A 127 4.87 -5.63 -2.31
N THR A 128 3.80 -6.41 -2.19
CA THR A 128 3.69 -7.60 -1.35
C THR A 128 3.08 -8.66 -2.23
N LYS A 129 3.90 -9.55 -2.80
CA LYS A 129 3.42 -10.55 -3.76
C LYS A 129 3.73 -11.97 -3.29
N PRO A 130 2.81 -12.93 -3.49
CA PRO A 130 3.11 -14.33 -3.25
C PRO A 130 4.18 -14.81 -4.24
N LEU A 131 5.08 -15.65 -3.77
CA LEU A 131 6.12 -16.28 -4.57
C LEU A 131 5.64 -17.68 -4.96
N GLN A 132 5.42 -17.89 -6.27
CA GLN A 132 5.00 -19.19 -6.80
C GLN A 132 6.19 -20.04 -7.27
N ASP A 133 7.31 -19.40 -7.59
CA ASP A 133 8.53 -20.08 -8.02
C ASP A 133 9.50 -20.31 -6.85
N ARG A 134 10.55 -21.10 -7.12
CA ARG A 134 11.65 -21.28 -6.18
C ARG A 134 12.29 -19.93 -5.86
N HIS A 135 12.59 -19.68 -4.58
CA HIS A 135 13.22 -18.43 -4.13
C HIS A 135 14.72 -18.43 -4.42
N THR A 136 15.13 -18.73 -5.64
CA THR A 136 16.53 -18.64 -6.05
C THR A 136 16.98 -17.18 -6.06
N ALA A 137 18.27 -16.93 -5.91
CA ALA A 137 18.83 -15.59 -5.97
C ALA A 137 18.46 -14.86 -7.28
N SER A 138 18.50 -15.58 -8.41
CA SER A 138 18.13 -15.05 -9.72
C SER A 138 16.68 -14.56 -9.76
N ASN A 139 15.74 -15.35 -9.23
CA ASN A 139 14.33 -15.00 -9.23
C ASN A 139 14.06 -13.79 -8.33
N ILE A 140 14.71 -13.73 -7.15
CA ILE A 140 14.59 -12.59 -6.24
C ILE A 140 15.11 -11.31 -6.89
N ALA A 141 16.26 -11.37 -7.56
CA ALA A 141 16.82 -10.24 -8.29
C ALA A 141 15.88 -9.76 -9.42
N GLU A 142 15.32 -10.70 -10.21
CA GLU A 142 14.35 -10.39 -11.26
C GLU A 142 13.07 -9.74 -10.69
N TRP A 143 12.55 -10.24 -9.58
CA TRP A 143 11.36 -9.67 -8.93
C TRP A 143 11.60 -8.27 -8.36
N LEU A 144 12.80 -7.99 -7.86
CA LEU A 144 13.21 -6.64 -7.46
C LEU A 144 13.25 -5.68 -8.64
N GLU A 145 13.87 -6.09 -9.75
CA GLU A 145 13.91 -5.31 -10.98
C GLU A 145 12.52 -5.08 -11.59
N GLU A 146 11.65 -6.09 -11.55
CA GLU A 146 10.26 -6.01 -12.01
C GLU A 146 9.48 -4.97 -11.19
N ALA A 147 9.62 -4.99 -9.85
CA ALA A 147 8.98 -4.03 -8.98
C ALA A 147 9.45 -2.60 -9.26
N VAL A 148 10.76 -2.38 -9.38
CA VAL A 148 11.35 -1.07 -9.71
C VAL A 148 10.88 -0.57 -11.08
N THR A 149 10.87 -1.46 -12.08
CA THR A 149 10.42 -1.15 -13.44
C THR A 149 8.93 -0.81 -13.49
N ARG A 150 8.09 -1.53 -12.74
CA ARG A 150 6.65 -1.29 -12.66
C ARG A 150 6.31 0.13 -12.17
N PHE A 151 7.11 0.65 -11.23
CA PHE A 151 6.97 2.02 -10.73
C PHE A 151 7.72 3.07 -11.58
N GLU A 152 8.38 2.66 -12.67
CA GLU A 152 9.20 3.52 -13.53
C GLU A 152 10.32 4.25 -12.76
N ILE A 153 10.89 3.57 -11.76
CA ILE A 153 11.97 4.12 -10.93
C ILE A 153 13.29 3.99 -11.72
N PRO A 154 14.02 5.09 -11.97
CA PRO A 154 15.33 5.01 -12.60
C PRO A 154 16.32 4.23 -11.73
N LEU A 155 17.02 3.26 -12.32
CA LEU A 155 17.93 2.36 -11.59
C LEU A 155 19.05 3.11 -10.85
N ASN A 156 19.53 4.22 -11.42
CA ASN A 156 20.55 5.09 -10.83
C ASN A 156 20.06 5.95 -9.65
N LYS A 157 18.75 5.94 -9.38
CA LYS A 157 18.16 6.63 -8.23
C LYS A 157 18.22 5.79 -6.96
N ILE A 158 18.34 4.46 -7.11
CA ILE A 158 18.46 3.53 -6.00
C ILE A 158 19.92 3.48 -5.57
N ILE A 159 20.18 3.70 -4.28
CA ILE A 159 21.55 3.71 -3.70
C ILE A 159 21.88 2.44 -2.93
N ALA A 160 20.86 1.80 -2.34
CA ALA A 160 21.05 0.67 -1.45
C ALA A 160 19.86 -0.28 -1.49
N LEU A 161 20.16 -1.55 -1.28
CA LEU A 161 19.19 -2.61 -1.03
C LEU A 161 19.47 -3.21 0.34
N MET A 162 18.51 -2.99 1.24
CA MET A 162 18.47 -3.57 2.57
C MET A 162 17.77 -4.92 2.52
N HIS A 163 18.34 -5.94 3.14
CA HIS A 163 17.75 -7.27 3.15
C HIS A 163 18.08 -8.05 4.41
N ASP A 164 17.36 -9.15 4.62
CA ASP A 164 17.64 -10.11 5.67
C ASP A 164 18.89 -10.97 5.35
N ASN A 165 19.25 -11.87 6.27
CA ASN A 165 20.40 -12.77 6.07
C ASN A 165 20.04 -14.06 5.31
N GLY A 166 18.92 -14.08 4.58
CA GLY A 166 18.54 -15.22 3.75
C GLY A 166 19.55 -15.42 2.62
N ALA A 167 20.20 -16.59 2.56
CA ALA A 167 21.31 -16.83 1.62
C ALA A 167 21.00 -16.47 0.15
N ASN A 168 19.77 -16.76 -0.30
CA ASN A 168 19.34 -16.42 -1.65
C ASN A 168 19.10 -14.91 -1.83
N VAL A 169 18.61 -14.22 -0.80
CA VAL A 169 18.40 -12.76 -0.82
C VAL A 169 19.75 -12.04 -0.83
N VAL A 170 20.72 -12.49 -0.02
CA VAL A 170 22.09 -11.98 -0.03
C VAL A 170 22.74 -12.15 -1.40
N ALA A 171 22.62 -13.34 -2.00
CA ALA A 171 23.17 -13.58 -3.34
C ALA A 171 22.48 -12.71 -4.41
N ALA A 172 21.17 -12.47 -4.30
CA ALA A 172 20.42 -11.57 -5.18
C ALA A 172 20.90 -10.12 -5.03
N ALA A 173 21.11 -9.65 -3.80
CA ALA A 173 21.60 -8.31 -3.52
C ALA A 173 23.00 -8.09 -4.11
N ASN A 174 23.92 -9.03 -3.93
CA ASN A 174 25.26 -8.94 -4.52
C ASN A 174 25.20 -8.89 -6.06
N THR A 175 24.27 -9.64 -6.67
CA THR A 175 24.06 -9.61 -8.14
C THR A 175 23.59 -8.22 -8.60
N LEU A 176 22.70 -7.59 -7.84
CA LEU A 176 22.17 -6.26 -8.14
C LEU A 176 23.19 -5.15 -7.85
N GLU A 177 24.03 -5.34 -6.84
CA GLU A 177 25.17 -4.46 -6.53
C GLU A 177 26.16 -4.45 -7.69
N GLU A 178 26.56 -5.62 -8.19
CA GLU A 178 27.45 -5.73 -9.36
C GLU A 178 26.82 -5.14 -10.64
N LYS A 179 25.50 -5.33 -10.83
CA LYS A 179 24.80 -4.93 -12.05
C LYS A 179 24.45 -3.45 -12.09
N HIS A 180 24.02 -2.87 -10.97
CA HIS A 180 23.45 -1.51 -10.90
C HIS A 180 24.16 -0.58 -9.92
N GLY A 181 25.05 -1.09 -9.07
CA GLY A 181 25.70 -0.33 -7.99
C GLY A 181 24.81 -0.09 -6.77
N TRP A 182 23.80 -0.94 -6.54
CA TRP A 182 22.96 -0.84 -5.34
C TRP A 182 23.70 -1.45 -4.14
N SER A 183 24.12 -0.61 -3.21
CA SER A 183 24.88 -1.06 -2.03
C SER A 183 24.13 -2.14 -1.26
N SER A 184 24.77 -3.29 -1.06
CA SER A 184 24.19 -4.45 -0.36
C SER A 184 24.27 -4.24 1.15
N CYS A 185 23.13 -4.14 1.83
CA CYS A 185 23.07 -3.79 3.25
C CYS A 185 22.28 -4.84 4.05
N GLN A 186 22.97 -5.56 4.93
CA GLN A 186 22.35 -6.57 5.77
C GLN A 186 21.69 -5.95 7.01
N LEU A 187 20.43 -6.30 7.25
CA LEU A 187 19.69 -5.91 8.45
C LEU A 187 19.96 -6.91 9.57
N TYR A 188 20.67 -6.45 10.62
CA TYR A 188 20.91 -7.21 11.84
C TYR A 188 19.91 -6.77 12.92
N GLY A 189 18.89 -7.59 13.19
CA GLY A 189 17.89 -7.35 14.25
C GLY A 189 16.60 -6.65 13.76
N PRO A 190 15.63 -6.38 14.66
CA PRO A 190 14.25 -6.09 14.25
C PRO A 190 13.96 -4.63 13.86
N TYR A 191 14.91 -3.81 13.39
CA TYR A 191 14.64 -2.37 13.17
C TYR A 191 15.19 -1.76 11.87
N LEU A 192 14.34 -0.92 11.27
CA LEU A 192 14.52 -0.08 10.08
C LEU A 192 15.60 1.02 10.23
N THR A 193 16.20 1.18 11.41
CA THR A 193 17.14 2.27 11.75
C THR A 193 18.36 2.38 10.83
N THR A 194 18.78 1.29 10.19
CA THR A 194 19.90 1.32 9.24
C THR A 194 19.52 2.00 7.92
N CYS A 195 18.24 1.92 7.51
CA CYS A 195 17.76 2.55 6.28
C CYS A 195 17.76 4.08 6.39
N ASP A 196 17.42 4.59 7.58
CA ASP A 196 17.47 6.00 7.92
C ASP A 196 18.89 6.53 7.74
N GLN A 197 19.86 5.93 8.41
CA GLN A 197 21.22 6.45 8.42
C GLN A 197 21.85 6.52 7.02
N LEU A 198 21.66 5.49 6.18
CA LEU A 198 22.20 5.49 4.81
C LEU A 198 21.49 6.47 3.87
N CYS A 199 20.17 6.65 4.00
CA CYS A 199 19.47 7.70 3.26
C CYS A 199 19.94 9.09 3.72
N PHE A 200 20.18 9.29 5.02
CA PHE A 200 20.62 10.56 5.59
C PHE A 200 22.05 10.93 5.14
N GLU A 201 23.00 10.01 5.21
CA GLU A 201 24.41 10.25 4.85
C GLU A 201 24.54 10.67 3.37
N GLU A 202 23.92 9.93 2.45
CA GLU A 202 23.96 10.24 1.00
C GLU A 202 23.15 11.49 0.60
N SER A 203 22.16 11.88 1.41
CA SER A 203 21.40 13.13 1.20
C SER A 203 22.16 14.36 1.68
N SER A 204 23.08 14.18 2.65
CA SER A 204 23.90 15.26 3.23
C SER A 204 25.15 15.60 2.42
N ASP A 205 25.56 14.72 1.51
CA ASP A 205 26.69 14.93 0.59
C ASP A 205 26.31 15.70 -0.70
N ARG A 206 25.16 16.38 -0.70
CA ARG A 206 24.73 17.34 -1.74
C ARG A 206 24.62 18.76 -1.20
#